data_AF-A0A967N5U8-F1
#
_entry.id   AF-A0A967N5U8-F1
#
_cell.length_a   1.000
_cell.length_b   1.000
_cell.length_c   1.000
_cell.angle_alpha   90.00
_cell.angle_beta   90.00
_cell.angle_gamma   90.00
#
_symmetry.space_group_name_H-M   'P 1'
#
loop_
_entity.id
_entity.type
_entity.pdbx_description
1 polymer ?
#
loop_
_entity_poly.entity_id
_entity_poly.type
_entity_poly.pdbx_seq_one_letter_code
_entity_poly.pdbx_strand_id
1 'polypeptide(L)' 'MVVGSISWQLSLPGCGSLKEKRAIVRSLKDRLRHRFNLSVAETNHQDVWTRCELTVAVVATDGRFADSV' A
#
# COMPACT_ATOMS: atom_id res chain seq x y z
N MET A 1 -6.85 -21.64 -4.75
CA MET A 1 -7.14 -20.31 -4.17
C MET A 1 -6.06 -19.99 -3.17
N VAL A 2 -5.28 -18.96 -3.45
CA VAL A 2 -4.17 -18.47 -2.61
C VAL A 2 -4.43 -16.99 -2.33
N VAL A 3 -4.13 -16.56 -1.11
CA VAL A 3 -4.13 -15.14 -0.74
C VAL A 3 -2.69 -14.74 -0.46
N GLY A 4 -2.16 -13.82 -1.28
CA GLY A 4 -0.85 -13.23 -1.07
C GLY A 4 -0.99 -11.85 -0.42
N SER A 5 -0.08 -11.51 0.50
CA SER A 5 -0.02 -10.18 1.09
C SER A 5 1.39 -9.78 1.44
N ILE A 6 1.72 -8.50 1.26
CA ILE A 6 2.99 -7.92 1.66
C ILE A 6 2.79 -6.51 2.21
N SER A 7 3.60 -6.14 3.19
CA SER A 7 3.60 -4.82 3.81
C SER A 7 4.94 -4.12 3.61
N TRP A 8 4.89 -2.82 3.34
CA TRP A 8 6.07 -1.96 3.27
C TRP A 8 5.95 -0.79 4.23
N GLN A 9 7.02 -0.54 4.99
CA GLN A 9 7.16 0.68 5.76
C GLN A 9 7.88 1.73 4.91
N LEU A 10 7.22 2.88 4.75
CA LEU A 10 7.69 3.99 3.94
C LEU A 10 7.99 5.18 4.84
N SER A 11 9.14 5.82 4.60
CA SER A 11 9.43 7.15 5.14
C SER A 11 8.92 8.21 4.18
N LEU A 12 8.29 9.25 4.71
CA LEU A 12 7.77 10.39 3.97
C LEU A 12 8.56 11.66 4.35
N PRO A 13 9.82 11.79 3.88
CA PRO A 13 10.63 12.96 4.19
C PRO A 13 10.00 14.22 3.60
N GLY A 14 10.00 15.31 4.37
CA GLY A 14 9.41 16.58 3.95
C GLY A 14 7.89 16.69 4.11
N CYS A 15 7.20 15.62 4.53
CA CYS A 15 5.78 15.72 4.86
C CYS A 15 5.58 16.56 6.13
N GLY A 16 4.76 17.62 6.05
CA GLY A 16 4.53 18.59 7.13
C GLY A 16 3.20 18.44 7.85
N SER A 17 2.30 17.54 7.41
CA SER A 17 0.99 17.36 8.05
C SER A 17 0.32 16.03 7.72
N LEU A 18 -0.63 15.62 8.55
CA LEU A 18 -1.49 14.45 8.27
C LEU A 18 -2.28 14.59 6.96
N LYS A 19 -2.71 15.82 6.61
CA LYS A 19 -3.45 16.06 5.37
C LYS A 19 -2.57 15.79 4.15
N GLU A 20 -1.34 16.26 4.18
CA GLU A 20 -0.36 16.04 3.12
C GLU A 20 -0.02 14.55 2.97
N LYS A 21 0.24 13.87 4.09
CA LYS A 21 0.41 12.41 4.11
C LYS A 21 -0.76 11.70 3.43
N ARG A 22 -2.00 12.03 3.83
CA ARG A 22 -3.20 11.41 3.24
C ARG A 22 -3.27 11.61 1.72
N ALA A 23 -2.84 12.77 1.20
CA ALA A 23 -2.78 13.03 -0.22
C ALA A 23 -1.73 12.15 -0.93
N ILE A 24 -0.51 12.06 -0.37
CA ILE A 24 0.58 11.22 -0.91
C ILE A 24 0.17 9.74 -0.89
N VAL A 25 -0.29 9.24 0.26
CA VAL A 25 -0.74 7.86 0.46
C VAL A 25 -1.90 7.51 -0.47
N ARG A 26 -2.88 8.41 -0.64
CA ARG A 26 -3.98 8.20 -1.59
C ARG A 26 -3.46 8.05 -3.02
N SER A 27 -2.58 8.95 -3.47
CA SER A 27 -1.99 8.86 -4.82
C SER A 27 -1.25 7.54 -5.04
N LEU A 28 -0.47 7.08 -4.07
CA LEU A 28 0.22 5.78 -4.13
C LEU A 28 -0.77 4.61 -4.22
N LYS A 29 -1.79 4.57 -3.36
CA LYS A 29 -2.82 3.53 -3.38
C LYS A 29 -3.55 3.48 -4.72
N ASP A 30 -3.95 4.63 -5.25
CA ASP A 30 -4.69 4.71 -6.52
C ASP A 30 -3.83 4.20 -7.70
N ARG A 31 -2.54 4.56 -7.74
CA ARG A 31 -1.61 4.06 -8.77
C ARG A 31 -1.40 2.55 -8.70
N LEU A 32 -1.25 1.99 -7.50
CA LEU A 32 -1.06 0.55 -7.31
C LEU A 32 -2.31 -0.24 -7.69
N ARG A 33 -3.49 0.21 -7.23
CA ARG A 33 -4.78 -0.40 -7.57
C ARG A 33 -5.01 -0.43 -9.07
N HIS A 34 -4.77 0.70 -9.75
CA HIS A 34 -5.00 0.82 -11.19
C HIS A 34 -4.01 -0.01 -12.02
N ARG A 35 -2.76 -0.16 -11.57
CA ARG A 35 -1.74 -0.87 -12.35
C ARG A 35 -1.82 -2.39 -12.21
N PHE A 36 -2.14 -2.90 -11.03
CA PHE A 36 -1.99 -4.33 -10.70
C PHE A 36 -3.27 -5.03 -10.23
N ASN A 37 -4.42 -4.32 -10.19
CA ASN A 37 -5.69 -4.86 -9.68
C ASN A 37 -5.57 -5.47 -8.27
N LEU A 38 -4.81 -4.79 -7.40
CA LEU A 38 -4.54 -5.22 -6.03
C LEU A 38 -5.45 -4.51 -5.02
N SER A 39 -5.76 -5.17 -3.90
CA SER A 39 -6.27 -4.48 -2.72
C SER A 39 -5.11 -3.80 -2.02
N VAL A 40 -5.24 -2.51 -1.70
CA VAL A 40 -4.17 -1.70 -1.07
C VAL A 40 -4.75 -0.88 0.07
N ALA A 41 -4.11 -0.92 1.23
CA ALA A 41 -4.52 -0.17 2.42
C ALA A 41 -3.30 0.43 3.15
N GLU A 42 -3.54 1.50 3.89
CA GLU A 42 -2.59 1.97 4.91
C GLU A 42 -2.95 1.29 6.22
N THR A 43 -2.01 0.53 6.78
CA THR A 43 -2.26 -0.41 7.88
C THR A 43 -1.58 -0.01 9.19
N ASN A 44 -0.63 0.92 9.16
CA ASN A 44 0.06 1.39 10.35
C ASN A 44 0.51 2.86 10.22
N HIS A 45 0.91 3.44 11.36
CA HIS A 45 1.42 4.81 11.51
C HIS A 45 0.45 5.92 11.09
N GLN A 46 -0.87 5.68 11.12
CA GLN A 46 -1.88 6.62 10.61
C GLN A 46 -1.80 8.03 11.23
N ASP A 47 -1.38 8.14 12.50
CA ASP A 47 -1.22 9.41 13.23
C ASP A 47 0.20 10.02 13.14
N VAL A 48 1.13 9.37 12.43
CA VAL A 48 2.48 9.87 12.18
C VAL A 48 2.58 10.28 10.70
N TRP A 49 2.80 11.57 10.42
CA TRP A 49 2.82 12.03 9.02
C TRP A 49 4.14 11.77 8.27
N THR A 50 5.24 11.53 8.98
CA THR A 50 6.57 11.25 8.39
C THR A 50 6.78 9.78 8.05
N ARG A 51 5.81 8.91 8.33
CA ARG A 51 5.87 7.46 8.08
C ARG A 51 4.51 6.93 7.65
N CYS A 52 4.49 5.86 6.88
CA CYS A 52 3.27 5.07 6.68
C CYS A 52 3.65 3.61 6.46
N GLU A 53 2.71 2.71 6.76
CA GLU A 53 2.80 1.32 6.33
C GLU A 53 1.70 1.05 5.30
N LEU A 54 2.09 0.60 4.12
CA LEU A 54 1.17 0.16 3.08
C LEU A 54 1.19 -1.36 3.01
N THR A 55 0.00 -1.96 3.09
CA THR A 55 -0.20 -3.39 2.86
C THR A 55 -0.99 -3.59 1.59
N VAL A 56 -0.57 -4.56 0.79
CA VAL A 56 -1.30 -5.04 -0.37
C VAL A 56 -1.73 -6.48 -0.17
N ALA A 57 -2.85 -6.84 -0.78
CA ALA A 57 -3.32 -8.21 -0.83
C ALA A 57 -3.91 -8.55 -2.20
N VAL A 58 -3.72 -9.81 -2.62
CA VAL A 58 -4.24 -10.39 -3.87
C VAL A 58 -4.83 -11.77 -3.61
N VAL A 59 -5.92 -12.09 -4.30
CA VAL A 59 -6.47 -13.45 -4.35
C VAL A 59 -6.20 -14.02 -5.74
N ALA A 60 -5.57 -15.19 -5.79
CA ALA A 60 -5.15 -15.85 -7.02
C ALA A 60 -5.57 -17.32 -7.05
N THR A 61 -5.61 -17.91 -8.24
CA THR A 61 -5.87 -19.34 -8.43
C THR A 61 -4.70 -20.20 -7.95
N ASP A 62 -3.47 -19.75 -8.22
CA ASP A 62 -2.21 -20.41 -7.91
C ASP A 62 -1.16 -19.41 -7.38
N GLY A 63 -0.12 -19.93 -6.70
CA GLY A 63 0.91 -19.10 -6.08
C GLY A 63 1.87 -18.42 -7.07
N ARG A 64 2.09 -18.99 -8.27
CA ARG A 64 3.02 -18.39 -9.23
C ARG A 64 2.49 -17.06 -9.75
N PHE A 65 1.18 -16.98 -10.02
CA PHE A 65 0.55 -15.72 -10.35
C PHE A 65 0.68 -14.72 -9.19
N ALA A 66 0.37 -15.13 -7.95
CA ALA A 66 0.47 -14.27 -6.77
C ALA A 66 1.88 -13.69 -6.56
N ASP A 67 2.93 -14.46 -6.82
CA ASP A 67 4.33 -14.02 -6.67
C ASP A 67 4.82 -13.11 -7.82
N SER A 68 4.15 -13.16 -8.98
CA SER A 68 4.54 -12.40 -10.17
C SER A 68 3.99 -10.97 -10.24
N VAL A 69 3.03 -10.65 -9.37
CA VAL A 69 2.34 -9.35 -9.30
C VAL A 69 2.96 -8.49 -8.21
#